data_AF-A0A5C8JEP2-F1
#
_entry.id   AF-A0A5C8JEP2-F1
#
_cell.length_a   1.000
_cell.length_b   1.000
_cell.length_c   1.000
_cell.angle_alpha   90.00
_cell.angle_beta   90.00
_cell.angle_gamma   90.00
#
_symmetry.space_group_name_H-M   'P 1'
#
loop_
_entity.id
_entity.type
_entity.pdbx_description
1 polymer ?
#
loop_
_entity_poly.entity_id
_entity_poly.type
_entity_poly.pdbx_seq_one_letter_code
_entity_poly.pdbx_strand_id
1 'polypeptide(L)'
;MTDGERLSDLHVFNDWGMTGQNLSPSLRWSGAPAETRSYAVTCFDPDAPTGSGFWHWVLFDIPASVTELPTGAGTAPEFKGLPQGAKHARSDYGSKDYGGAAPPPGDPHRYVFTVHALGVDTLGLDTDTSPAVVGFNITANTLARGHIVPHFGI
;
A
#
# COMPACT_ATOMS: atom_id res chain seq x y z
N MET A 1 -8.37 -9.07 -5.71
CA MET A 1 -7.98 -7.95 -6.59
C MET A 1 -7.33 -8.54 -7.83
N THR A 2 -7.59 -7.96 -8.99
CA THR A 2 -7.07 -8.43 -10.28
C THR A 2 -6.47 -7.23 -11.01
N ASP A 3 -5.34 -7.43 -11.68
CA ASP A 3 -4.68 -6.39 -12.46
C ASP A 3 -5.58 -5.88 -13.60
N GLY A 4 -5.62 -4.56 -13.82
CA GLY A 4 -6.44 -3.91 -14.85
C GLY A 4 -7.95 -3.85 -14.55
N GLU A 5 -8.46 -4.68 -13.65
CA GLU A 5 -9.88 -4.79 -13.34
C GLU A 5 -10.37 -3.71 -12.35
N ARG A 6 -11.70 -3.58 -12.23
CA ARG A 6 -12.28 -2.67 -11.25
C ARG A 6 -11.94 -3.12 -9.82
N LEU A 7 -11.50 -2.19 -8.98
CA LEU A 7 -11.31 -2.40 -7.55
C LEU A 7 -12.66 -2.72 -6.89
N SER A 8 -12.70 -3.77 -6.08
CA SER A 8 -13.91 -4.16 -5.33
C SER A 8 -14.26 -3.10 -4.28
N ASP A 9 -15.55 -2.91 -4.02
CA ASP A 9 -16.06 -2.00 -2.98
C ASP A 9 -15.59 -2.39 -1.56
N LEU A 10 -15.05 -3.60 -1.38
CA LEU A 10 -14.33 -3.99 -0.17
C LEU A 10 -13.15 -3.05 0.14
N HIS A 11 -12.49 -2.53 -0.89
CA HIS A 11 -11.25 -1.75 -0.79
C HIS A 11 -11.46 -0.26 -1.05
N VAL A 12 -12.71 0.15 -1.31
CA VAL A 12 -13.12 1.55 -1.49
C VAL A 12 -13.23 2.23 -0.13
N PHE A 13 -12.95 3.52 -0.06
CA PHE A 13 -13.01 4.28 1.18
C PHE A 13 -14.44 4.31 1.74
N ASN A 14 -14.59 4.58 3.03
CA ASN A 14 -15.88 4.56 3.74
C ASN A 14 -16.27 5.95 4.28
N ASP A 15 -15.61 6.99 3.80
CA ASP A 15 -15.88 8.41 4.11
C ASP A 15 -15.78 9.22 2.80
N TRP A 16 -15.83 10.55 2.88
CA TRP A 16 -15.75 11.49 1.74
C TRP A 16 -16.82 11.22 0.66
N GLY A 17 -18.00 10.76 1.09
CA GLY A 17 -19.10 10.42 0.19
C GLY A 17 -19.02 9.03 -0.44
N MET A 18 -18.00 8.24 -0.11
CA MET A 18 -17.91 6.82 -0.50
C MET A 18 -18.60 5.92 0.54
N THR A 19 -18.98 4.71 0.12
CA THR A 19 -19.65 3.71 0.98
C THR A 19 -18.96 2.35 0.94
N GLY A 20 -17.67 2.31 0.64
CA GLY A 20 -16.88 1.09 0.65
C GLY A 20 -16.64 0.55 2.07
N GLN A 21 -15.93 -0.58 2.17
CA GLN A 21 -15.59 -1.18 3.48
C GLN A 21 -14.22 -0.75 4.00
N ASN A 22 -13.44 -0.01 3.21
CA ASN A 22 -12.10 0.48 3.55
C ASN A 22 -11.12 -0.61 4.06
N LEU A 23 -11.25 -1.83 3.54
CA LEU A 23 -10.38 -2.93 3.90
C LEU A 23 -9.18 -2.99 2.95
N SER A 24 -7.97 -3.02 3.50
CA SER A 24 -6.76 -3.31 2.72
C SER A 24 -6.90 -4.67 2.01
N PRO A 25 -6.48 -4.79 0.74
CA PRO A 25 -6.63 -6.03 -0.01
C PRO A 25 -5.71 -7.12 0.50
N SER A 26 -6.06 -8.38 0.22
CA SER A 26 -5.08 -9.45 0.37
C SER A 26 -4.04 -9.35 -0.74
N LEU A 27 -2.78 -9.52 -0.36
CA LEU A 27 -1.64 -9.53 -1.28
C LEU A 27 -0.83 -10.78 -1.00
N ARG A 28 -0.45 -11.52 -2.04
CA ARG A 28 0.47 -12.66 -1.95
C ARG A 28 1.51 -12.50 -3.04
N TRP A 29 2.77 -12.74 -2.69
CA TRP A 29 3.89 -12.61 -3.61
C TRP A 29 4.81 -13.82 -3.52
N SER A 30 5.60 -14.02 -4.57
CA SER A 30 6.61 -15.07 -4.68
C SER A 30 7.69 -14.63 -5.67
N GLY A 31 8.81 -15.37 -5.72
CA GLY A 31 9.89 -15.07 -6.66
C GLY A 31 10.78 -13.90 -6.26
N ALA A 32 10.84 -13.55 -4.98
CA ALA A 32 11.77 -12.54 -4.48
C ALA A 32 13.23 -13.03 -4.62
N PRO A 33 14.20 -12.15 -4.89
CA PRO A 33 15.63 -12.48 -4.88
C PRO A 33 16.07 -13.08 -3.55
N ALA A 34 17.09 -13.94 -3.57
CA ALA A 34 17.58 -14.63 -2.37
C ALA A 34 18.17 -13.67 -1.32
N GLU A 35 18.61 -12.49 -1.75
CA GLU A 35 19.19 -11.43 -0.93
C GLU A 35 18.10 -10.57 -0.24
N THR A 36 16.82 -10.90 -0.42
CA THR A 36 15.71 -10.16 0.20
C THR A 36 15.74 -10.31 1.71
N ARG A 37 15.71 -9.17 2.41
CA ARG A 37 15.84 -9.06 3.86
C ARG A 37 14.61 -8.47 4.54
N SER A 38 13.85 -7.66 3.81
CA SER A 38 12.50 -7.24 4.19
C SER A 38 11.65 -6.96 2.95
N TYR A 39 10.36 -6.73 3.16
CA TYR A 39 9.45 -6.22 2.15
C TYR A 39 8.88 -4.85 2.55
N ALA A 40 8.45 -4.11 1.54
CA ALA A 40 7.52 -3.00 1.70
C ALA A 40 6.32 -3.17 0.77
N VAL A 41 5.17 -2.66 1.19
CA VAL A 41 3.94 -2.59 0.41
C VAL A 41 3.50 -1.14 0.30
N THR A 42 3.18 -0.71 -0.91
CA THR A 42 2.60 0.61 -1.14
C THR A 42 1.32 0.53 -1.95
N CYS A 43 0.43 1.49 -1.76
CA CYS A 43 -0.67 1.81 -2.65
C CYS A 43 -0.58 3.30 -3.00
N PHE A 44 -0.46 3.60 -4.29
CA PHE A 44 -0.34 4.97 -4.80
C PHE A 44 -1.34 5.20 -5.93
N ASP A 45 -2.07 6.31 -5.86
CA ASP A 45 -2.92 6.83 -6.92
C ASP A 45 -2.15 7.92 -7.69
N PRO A 46 -1.63 7.64 -8.90
CA PRO A 46 -0.95 8.63 -9.72
C PRO A 46 -1.90 9.62 -10.40
N ASP A 47 -3.20 9.33 -10.44
CA ASP A 47 -4.23 10.09 -11.16
C ASP A 47 -4.92 11.12 -10.25
N ALA A 48 -4.72 11.03 -8.94
CA ALA A 48 -5.19 12.03 -7.98
C ALA A 48 -4.71 13.46 -8.34
N PRO A 49 -5.62 14.45 -8.46
CA PRO A 49 -5.32 15.78 -8.97
C PRO A 49 -4.71 16.71 -7.90
N THR A 50 -3.62 16.29 -7.28
CA THR A 50 -2.93 16.99 -6.19
C THR A 50 -1.60 17.63 -6.61
N GLY A 51 -1.11 17.27 -7.81
CA GLY A 51 0.25 17.57 -8.26
C GLY A 51 1.31 16.57 -7.77
N SER A 52 0.97 15.68 -6.84
CA SER A 52 1.86 14.66 -6.27
C SER A 52 1.28 13.25 -6.26
N GLY A 53 0.10 13.03 -6.87
CA GLY A 53 -0.70 11.83 -6.66
C GLY A 53 -1.19 11.72 -5.21
N PHE A 54 -1.54 10.50 -4.79
CA PHE A 54 -2.04 10.25 -3.43
C PHE A 54 -1.54 8.91 -2.89
N TRP A 55 -0.87 8.93 -1.74
CA TRP A 55 -0.44 7.75 -1.02
C TRP A 55 -1.59 7.22 -0.17
N HIS A 56 -2.12 6.07 -0.58
CA HIS A 56 -3.22 5.36 0.09
C HIS A 56 -2.72 4.41 1.19
N TRP A 57 -1.51 3.86 1.01
CA TRP A 57 -0.91 2.93 1.97
C TRP A 57 0.60 2.89 1.79
N VAL A 58 1.35 2.94 2.90
CA VAL A 58 2.81 2.76 2.92
C VAL A 58 3.18 1.92 4.14
N LEU A 59 3.53 0.66 3.91
CA LEU A 59 3.91 -0.32 4.91
C LEU A 59 5.33 -0.79 4.62
N PHE A 60 6.22 -0.77 5.61
CA PHE A 60 7.62 -1.14 5.44
C PHE A 60 8.13 -1.96 6.63
N ASP A 61 9.38 -2.44 6.55
CA ASP A 61 9.99 -3.34 7.53
C ASP A 61 9.21 -4.67 7.72
N ILE A 62 8.53 -5.15 6.67
CA ILE A 62 7.85 -6.45 6.69
C ILE A 62 8.93 -7.56 6.68
N PRO A 63 8.92 -8.53 7.60
CA PRO A 63 9.94 -9.58 7.63
C PRO A 63 10.03 -10.38 6.31
N ALA A 64 11.25 -10.74 5.86
CA ALA A 64 11.45 -11.51 4.63
C ALA A 64 10.78 -12.90 4.62
N SER A 65 10.43 -13.45 5.79
CA SER A 65 9.67 -14.70 5.91
C SER A 65 8.20 -14.56 5.53
N VAL A 66 7.66 -13.34 5.46
CA VAL A 66 6.27 -13.07 5.10
C VAL A 66 6.14 -12.96 3.60
N THR A 67 5.22 -13.73 3.02
CA THR A 67 4.92 -13.73 1.57
C THR A 67 3.46 -13.46 1.27
N GLU A 68 2.69 -13.08 2.29
CA GLU A 68 1.31 -12.66 2.15
C GLU A 68 0.87 -11.69 3.25
N LEU A 69 -0.09 -10.84 2.91
CA LEU A 69 -0.89 -10.06 3.84
C LEU A 69 -2.36 -10.44 3.61
N PRO A 70 -3.10 -10.83 4.66
CA PRO A 70 -4.54 -11.05 4.53
C PRO A 70 -5.29 -9.73 4.36
N THR A 71 -6.53 -9.80 3.87
CA THR A 71 -7.44 -8.65 3.85
C THR A 71 -7.58 -8.07 5.26
N GLY A 72 -7.42 -6.75 5.37
CA GLY A 72 -7.49 -6.04 6.65
C GLY A 72 -6.17 -5.93 7.42
N ALA A 73 -5.06 -6.48 6.93
CA ALA A 73 -3.76 -6.35 7.60
C ALA A 73 -3.29 -4.89 7.74
N GLY A 74 -3.62 -4.04 6.76
CA GLY A 74 -3.36 -2.61 6.79
C GLY A 74 -4.52 -1.77 7.33
N THR A 75 -5.57 -2.36 7.89
CA THR A 75 -6.80 -1.64 8.29
C THR A 75 -6.86 -1.47 9.81
N ALA A 76 -6.99 -0.24 10.28
CA ALA A 76 -7.19 0.06 11.69
C ALA A 76 -8.65 -0.18 12.14
N PRO A 77 -8.90 -0.39 13.45
CA PRO A 77 -7.90 -0.56 14.52
C PRO A 77 -7.34 -1.99 14.64
N GLU A 78 -7.91 -2.97 13.95
CA GLU A 78 -7.59 -4.38 14.20
C GLU A 78 -6.27 -4.85 13.62
N PHE A 79 -5.83 -4.27 12.49
CA PHE A 79 -4.61 -4.68 11.75
C PHE A 79 -4.52 -6.20 11.61
N LYS A 80 -5.64 -6.81 11.18
CA LYS A 80 -5.85 -8.26 11.29
C LYS A 80 -4.80 -9.02 10.48
N GLY A 81 -3.89 -9.69 11.18
CA GLY A 81 -2.82 -10.47 10.56
C GLY A 81 -1.62 -9.64 10.09
N LEU A 82 -1.49 -8.39 10.56
CA LEU A 82 -0.29 -7.60 10.35
C LEU A 82 0.93 -8.28 11.01
N PRO A 83 2.02 -8.55 10.26
CA PRO A 83 3.22 -9.14 10.81
C PRO A 83 3.88 -8.24 11.86
N GLN A 84 4.39 -8.85 12.94
CA GLN A 84 5.19 -8.13 13.92
C GLN A 84 6.42 -7.50 13.26
N GLY A 85 6.69 -6.23 13.59
CA GLY A 85 7.82 -5.48 13.07
C GLY A 85 7.49 -4.59 11.87
N ALA A 86 6.40 -4.88 11.14
CA ALA A 86 5.94 -4.04 10.05
C ALA A 86 5.43 -2.68 10.57
N LYS A 87 5.73 -1.60 9.82
CA LYS A 87 5.45 -0.22 10.22
C LYS A 87 4.68 0.51 9.13
N HIS A 88 3.60 1.17 9.52
CA HIS A 88 2.89 2.10 8.66
C HIS A 88 3.56 3.47 8.71
N ALA A 89 3.88 4.04 7.55
CA ALA A 89 4.09 5.49 7.45
C ALA A 89 2.72 6.17 7.40
N ARG A 90 2.68 7.46 7.77
CA ARG A 90 1.46 8.26 7.66
C ARG A 90 1.08 8.45 6.18
N SER A 91 -0.10 8.01 5.76
CA SER A 91 -0.63 8.18 4.39
C SER A 91 -1.08 9.63 4.13
N ASP A 92 -1.50 9.96 2.90
CA ASP A 92 -2.01 11.29 2.57
C ASP A 92 -3.41 11.56 3.17
N TYR A 93 -4.11 10.53 3.66
CA TYR A 93 -5.27 10.70 4.56
C TYR A 93 -4.88 11.27 5.93
N GLY A 94 -3.59 11.22 6.25
CA GLY A 94 -3.05 11.67 7.52
C GLY A 94 -3.10 10.63 8.64
N SER A 95 -3.46 9.39 8.32
CA SER A 95 -3.54 8.24 9.23
C SER A 95 -2.42 7.23 8.97
N LYS A 96 -2.21 6.27 9.89
CA LYS A 96 -1.15 5.23 9.81
C LYS A 96 -1.75 3.86 9.49
N ASP A 97 -2.52 3.82 8.42
CA ASP A 97 -3.26 2.66 7.92
C ASP A 97 -3.58 2.85 6.42
N TYR A 98 -4.24 1.85 5.84
CA TYR A 98 -4.78 1.89 4.49
C TYR A 98 -6.03 2.78 4.43
N GLY A 99 -6.05 3.71 3.47
CA GLY A 99 -7.27 4.39 3.04
C GLY A 99 -7.63 4.00 1.61
N GLY A 100 -8.88 3.64 1.37
CA GLY A 100 -9.38 3.11 0.11
C GLY A 100 -9.55 4.14 -0.99
N ALA A 101 -10.01 3.69 -2.17
CA ALA A 101 -10.31 4.57 -3.29
C ALA A 101 -11.44 5.57 -2.96
N ALA A 102 -11.27 6.84 -3.33
CA ALA A 102 -12.29 7.89 -3.23
C ALA A 102 -12.07 8.99 -4.28
N PRO A 103 -12.06 8.65 -5.59
CA PRO A 103 -11.79 9.63 -6.63
C PRO A 103 -12.98 10.59 -6.81
N PRO A 104 -12.74 11.81 -7.32
CA PRO A 104 -13.83 12.69 -7.78
C PRO A 104 -14.57 12.07 -8.98
N PRO A 105 -15.77 12.56 -9.34
CA PRO A 105 -16.47 12.12 -10.54
C PRO A 105 -15.66 12.39 -11.81
N GLY A 106 -15.59 11.41 -12.71
CA GLY A 106 -14.83 11.51 -13.95
C GLY A 106 -14.21 10.19 -14.41
N ASP A 107 -13.05 10.28 -15.05
CA ASP A 107 -12.31 9.10 -15.51
C ASP A 107 -11.84 8.25 -14.32
N PRO A 108 -11.84 6.91 -14.44
CA PRO A 108 -11.35 6.03 -13.38
C PRO A 108 -9.87 6.29 -13.06
N HIS A 109 -9.55 6.34 -11.78
CA HIS A 109 -8.17 6.41 -11.28
C HIS A 109 -7.55 5.02 -11.18
N ARG A 110 -6.23 4.95 -11.29
CA ARG A 110 -5.41 3.77 -11.03
C ARG A 110 -5.01 3.71 -9.55
N TYR A 111 -5.04 2.52 -8.98
CA TYR A 111 -4.53 2.28 -7.63
C TYR A 111 -3.37 1.29 -7.71
N VAL A 112 -2.15 1.79 -7.68
CA VAL A 112 -0.95 0.99 -7.92
C VAL A 112 -0.50 0.33 -6.61
N PHE A 113 -0.88 -0.94 -6.43
CA PHE A 113 -0.42 -1.75 -5.31
C PHE A 113 0.92 -2.41 -5.65
N THR A 114 1.98 -2.05 -4.94
CA THR A 114 3.33 -2.56 -5.20
C THR A 114 3.88 -3.29 -3.98
N VAL A 115 4.48 -4.47 -4.21
CA VAL A 115 5.34 -5.16 -3.24
C VAL A 115 6.79 -4.96 -3.68
N HIS A 116 7.62 -4.49 -2.75
CA HIS A 116 9.06 -4.28 -2.94
C HIS A 116 9.83 -5.31 -2.11
N ALA A 117 10.72 -6.06 -2.75
CA ALA A 117 11.73 -6.87 -2.06
C ALA A 117 12.95 -5.99 -1.78
N LEU A 118 13.35 -5.85 -0.51
CA LEU A 118 14.38 -4.93 -0.06
C LEU A 118 15.65 -5.67 0.37
N GLY A 119 16.82 -5.08 0.08
CA GLY A 119 18.14 -5.62 0.45
C GLY A 119 18.59 -5.29 1.89
N VAL A 120 17.70 -4.74 2.71
CA VAL A 120 17.96 -4.36 4.11
C VAL A 120 16.88 -4.92 5.02
N ASP A 121 17.20 -5.21 6.29
CA ASP A 121 16.22 -5.73 7.26
C ASP A 121 15.23 -4.66 7.70
N THR A 122 15.70 -3.42 7.84
CA THR A 122 14.90 -2.26 8.23
C THR A 122 15.37 -1.02 7.49
N LEU A 123 14.43 -0.13 7.16
CA LEU A 123 14.73 1.20 6.64
C LEU A 123 15.26 2.16 7.72
N GLY A 124 15.10 1.83 9.00
CA GLY A 124 15.52 2.70 10.11
C GLY A 124 14.73 4.01 10.22
N LEU A 125 13.54 4.07 9.63
CA LEU A 125 12.68 5.25 9.59
C LEU A 125 11.63 5.24 10.69
N ASP A 126 11.29 6.45 11.16
CA ASP A 126 10.16 6.67 12.06
C ASP A 126 8.83 6.69 11.30
N THR A 127 7.75 6.29 11.97
CA THR A 127 6.39 6.21 11.37
C THR A 127 5.77 7.56 10.99
N ASP A 128 6.28 8.68 11.50
CA ASP A 128 5.89 10.04 11.13
C ASP A 128 6.71 10.60 9.95
N THR A 129 7.68 9.82 9.44
CA THR A 129 8.39 10.15 8.19
C THR A 129 7.39 10.21 7.04
N SER A 130 7.49 11.24 6.18
CA SER A 130 6.55 11.42 5.08
C SER A 130 6.60 10.25 4.07
N PRO A 131 5.47 9.88 3.44
CA PRO A 131 5.41 8.86 2.40
C PRO A 131 6.46 9.00 1.32
N ALA A 132 6.74 10.24 0.88
CA ALA A 132 7.74 10.50 -0.14
C ALA A 132 9.16 10.11 0.30
N VAL A 133 9.55 10.41 1.55
CA VAL A 133 10.88 10.05 2.08
C VAL A 133 10.96 8.54 2.35
N VAL A 134 9.89 7.92 2.82
CA VAL A 134 9.82 6.45 2.95
C VAL A 134 9.93 5.80 1.57
N GLY A 135 9.17 6.28 0.57
CA GLY A 135 9.21 5.82 -0.82
C GLY A 135 10.59 5.98 -1.47
N PHE A 136 11.30 7.07 -1.18
CA PHE A 136 12.70 7.27 -1.59
C PHE A 136 13.59 6.15 -1.05
N ASN A 137 13.50 5.84 0.25
CA ASN A 137 14.30 4.78 0.87
C ASN A 137 13.90 3.38 0.41
N ILE A 138 12.60 3.11 0.22
CA ILE A 138 12.11 1.87 -0.39
C ILE A 138 12.76 1.68 -1.76
N THR A 139 12.71 2.70 -2.61
CA THR A 139 13.23 2.63 -3.97
C THR A 139 14.74 2.42 -3.98
N ALA A 140 15.48 3.14 -3.13
CA ALA A 140 16.93 3.02 -3.02
C ALA A 140 17.40 1.62 -2.58
N ASN A 141 16.56 0.88 -1.85
CA ASN A 141 16.87 -0.45 -1.33
C ASN A 141 16.15 -1.59 -2.07
N THR A 142 15.36 -1.29 -3.11
CA THR A 142 14.58 -2.30 -3.84
C THR A 142 15.48 -3.16 -4.71
N LEU A 143 15.44 -4.48 -4.49
CA LEU A 143 16.08 -5.50 -5.33
C LEU A 143 15.16 -5.93 -6.48
N ALA A 144 13.86 -6.06 -6.21
CA ALA A 144 12.83 -6.39 -7.18
C ALA A 144 11.48 -5.85 -6.72
N ARG A 145 10.55 -5.65 -7.66
CA ARG A 145 9.17 -5.25 -7.34
C ARG A 145 8.16 -5.92 -8.26
N GLY A 146 6.99 -6.22 -7.70
CA GLY A 146 5.80 -6.65 -8.43
C GLY A 146 4.64 -5.72 -8.09
N HIS A 147 3.74 -5.48 -9.05
CA HIS A 147 2.59 -4.62 -8.83
C HIS A 147 1.34 -5.15 -9.55
N ILE A 148 0.19 -4.72 -9.06
CA ILE A 148 -1.11 -4.86 -9.73
C ILE A 148 -1.82 -3.51 -9.67
N VAL A 149 -2.53 -3.18 -10.75
CA VAL A 149 -3.14 -1.86 -10.98
C VAL A 149 -4.62 -2.03 -11.29
N PRO A 150 -5.47 -2.26 -10.28
CA PRO A 150 -6.91 -2.08 -10.45
C PRO A 150 -7.28 -0.61 -10.68
N HIS A 151 -8.48 -0.41 -11.20
CA HIS A 151 -9.05 0.91 -11.45
C HIS A 151 -10.32 1.14 -10.60
N PHE A 152 -10.61 2.38 -10.22
CA PHE A 152 -11.89 2.73 -9.62
C PHE A 152 -12.33 4.13 -10.06
N GLY A 153 -13.64 4.29 -10.30
CA GLY A 153 -14.28 5.54 -10.71
C GLY A 153 -15.77 5.50 -10.32
N ILE A 154 -16.39 6.68 -10.27
CA ILE A 154 -17.80 6.89 -9.88
C ILE A 154 -18.62 7.53 -11.00
#